data_AF-A0A919QBY0-F1
#
_entry.id   AF-A0A919QBY0-F1
#
_cell.length_a   1.000
_cell.length_b   1.000
_cell.length_c   1.000
_cell.angle_alpha   90.00
_cell.angle_beta   90.00
_cell.angle_gamma   90.00
#
_symmetry.space_group_name_H-M   'P 1'
#
loop_
_entity.id
_entity.type
_entity.pdbx_description
1 polymer ?
#
loop_
_entity_poly.entity_id
_entity_poly.type
_entity_poly.pdbx_seq_one_letter_code
_entity_poly.pdbx_strand_id
1 'polypeptide(L)'
;MSEAAYSVNQSGFQFRNPGEVLSPFETNAYLQLLTNAIGRAQLELRRARRGEADAEEKYHRAKAPYNDNAPEVGTRAGQVSQKARDAWFADRLPDEFLALRRATAARQAAWDFVDALKVQSMLMGGLNKTALVIETITTRGGGA
;
A
#
# COMPACT_ATOMS: atom_id res chain seq x y z
N MET A 1 8.03 -23.38 32.50
CA MET A 1 8.27 -22.94 31.11
C MET A 1 6.92 -22.49 30.56
N SER A 2 6.68 -21.19 30.40
CA SER A 2 5.42 -20.72 29.83
C SER A 2 5.45 -20.94 28.31
N GLU A 3 4.50 -21.71 27.81
CA GLU A 3 4.29 -21.93 26.39
C GLU A 3 3.89 -20.60 25.74
N ALA A 4 4.46 -20.26 24.58
CA ALA A 4 4.12 -19.01 23.90
C ALA A 4 2.63 -18.99 23.52
N ALA A 5 1.91 -17.92 23.85
CA ALA A 5 0.46 -17.81 23.65
C ALA A 5 0.06 -17.56 22.18
N TYR A 6 0.99 -17.71 21.24
CA TYR A 6 0.81 -17.40 19.84
C TYR A 6 1.62 -18.32 18.93
N SER A 7 1.14 -18.50 17.70
CA SER A 7 1.88 -19.12 16.60
C SER A 7 2.00 -18.16 15.43
N VAL A 8 3.18 -18.09 14.83
CA VAL A 8 3.43 -17.34 13.59
C VAL A 8 3.09 -18.25 12.42
N ASN A 9 1.95 -18.01 11.76
CA ASN A 9 1.55 -18.74 10.55
C ASN A 9 1.68 -17.83 9.31
N GLN A 10 1.64 -18.42 8.10
CA GLN A 10 1.73 -17.68 6.83
C GLN A 10 0.63 -16.60 6.66
N SER A 11 -0.47 -16.69 7.42
CA SER A 11 -1.61 -15.77 7.41
C SER A 11 -1.55 -14.66 8.48
N GLY A 12 -0.49 -14.60 9.30
CA GLY A 12 -0.33 -13.60 10.36
C GLY A 12 -0.31 -14.20 11.78
N PHE A 13 -0.39 -13.30 12.77
CA PHE A 13 -0.33 -13.64 14.19
C PHE A 13 -1.70 -14.17 14.65
N GLN A 14 -1.73 -15.40 15.13
CA GLN A 14 -2.93 -15.98 15.75
C GLN A 14 -2.74 -16.08 17.25
N PHE A 15 -3.65 -15.47 18.00
CA PHE A 15 -3.78 -15.68 19.44
C PHE A 15 -4.27 -17.13 19.67
N ARG A 16 -3.53 -17.94 20.42
CA ARG A 16 -3.98 -19.29 20.78
C ARG A 16 -5.16 -19.25 21.76
N ASN A 17 -5.20 -18.25 22.64
CA ASN A 17 -6.25 -18.06 23.64
C ASN A 17 -6.93 -16.69 23.48
N PRO A 18 -8.08 -16.60 22.78
CA PRO A 18 -8.85 -15.37 22.72
C PRO A 18 -9.39 -15.03 24.12
N GLY A 19 -8.82 -14.00 24.76
CA GLY A 19 -9.23 -13.52 26.09
C GLY A 19 -8.09 -13.35 27.10
N GLU A 20 -6.91 -13.92 26.85
CA GLU A 20 -5.72 -13.64 27.68
C GLU A 20 -5.08 -12.31 27.29
N VAL A 21 -4.69 -11.53 28.30
CA VAL A 21 -3.96 -10.27 28.11
C VAL A 21 -2.55 -10.61 27.63
N LEU A 22 -2.14 -10.01 26.52
CA LEU A 22 -0.77 -10.13 26.02
C LEU A 22 0.23 -9.70 27.08
N SER A 23 1.31 -10.46 27.23
CA SER A 23 2.44 -10.01 28.03
C SER A 23 3.15 -8.81 27.37
N PRO A 24 3.88 -7.98 28.14
CA PRO A 24 4.66 -6.88 27.56
C PRO A 24 5.70 -7.36 26.55
N PHE A 25 6.28 -8.55 26.76
CA PHE A 25 7.26 -9.15 25.85
C PHE A 25 6.62 -9.46 24.48
N GLU A 26 5.46 -10.11 24.49
CA GLU A 26 4.72 -10.45 23.26
C GLU A 26 4.26 -9.20 22.50
N THR A 27 3.83 -8.20 23.25
CA THR A 27 3.42 -6.90 22.69
C THR A 27 4.60 -6.20 22.00
N ASN A 28 5.79 -6.22 22.61
CA ASN A 28 7.00 -5.66 22.02
C ASN A 28 7.45 -6.43 20.76
N ALA A 29 7.38 -7.77 20.77
CA ALA A 29 7.69 -8.58 19.60
C ALA A 29 6.75 -8.27 18.42
N TYR A 30 5.45 -8.10 18.69
CA TYR A 30 4.48 -7.72 17.67
C TYR A 30 4.69 -6.30 17.14
N LEU A 31 5.03 -5.34 18.01
CA LEU A 31 5.37 -3.97 17.59
C LEU A 31 6.59 -3.93 16.66
N GLN A 32 7.60 -4.76 16.90
CA GLN A 32 8.75 -4.90 16.00
C GLN A 32 8.34 -5.46 14.62
N LEU A 33 7.46 -6.47 14.59
CA LEU A 33 6.91 -7.01 13.34
C LEU A 33 6.12 -5.95 12.57
N LEU A 34 5.26 -5.19 13.24
CA LEU A 34 4.51 -4.10 12.64
C LEU A 34 5.44 -3.01 12.08
N THR A 35 6.50 -2.66 12.80
CA THR A 35 7.49 -1.67 12.35
C THR A 35 8.17 -2.11 11.05
N ASN A 36 8.57 -3.39 10.97
CA ASN A 36 9.13 -3.96 9.75
C ASN A 36 8.11 -4.00 8.60
N ALA A 37 6.86 -4.34 8.90
CA ALA A 37 5.78 -4.35 7.90
C ALA A 37 5.49 -2.94 7.36
N ILE A 38 5.47 -1.92 8.22
CA ILE A 38 5.33 -0.51 7.83
C ILE A 38 6.46 -0.11 6.88
N GLY A 39 7.71 -0.47 7.20
CA GLY A 39 8.86 -0.19 6.33
C GLY A 39 8.68 -0.78 4.93
N ARG A 40 8.24 -2.05 4.83
CA ARG A 40 7.96 -2.70 3.54
C ARG A 40 6.78 -2.04 2.81
N ALA A 41 5.69 -1.75 3.52
CA ALA A 41 4.51 -1.10 2.93
C ALA A 41 4.82 0.31 2.40
N GLN A 42 5.69 1.06 3.08
CA GLN A 42 6.16 2.37 2.60
C GLN A 42 6.98 2.25 1.32
N LEU A 43 7.81 1.20 1.16
CA LEU A 43 8.54 0.95 -0.08
C LEU A 43 7.58 0.64 -1.22
N GLU A 44 6.56 -0.19 -0.99
CA GLU A 44 5.51 -0.48 -1.98
C GLU A 44 4.72 0.77 -2.37
N LEU A 45 4.36 1.61 -1.40
CA LEU A 45 3.71 2.90 -1.69
C LEU A 45 4.61 3.81 -2.57
N ARG A 46 5.92 3.84 -2.34
CA ARG A 46 6.86 4.58 -3.20
C ARG A 46 6.92 4.00 -4.61
N ARG A 47 6.86 2.67 -4.76
CA ARG A 47 6.80 2.01 -6.07
C ARG A 47 5.49 2.34 -6.78
N ALA A 48 4.36 2.28 -6.08
CA ALA A 48 3.05 2.59 -6.64
C ALA A 48 2.93 4.07 -7.07
N ARG A 49 3.46 5.01 -6.27
CA ARG A 49 3.53 6.44 -6.64
C ARG A 49 4.34 6.68 -7.93
N ARG A 50 5.47 5.99 -8.09
CA ARG A 50 6.26 6.07 -9.33
C ARG A 50 5.49 5.48 -10.51
N GLY A 51 4.87 4.31 -10.33
CA GLY A 51 4.06 3.70 -11.38
C GLY A 51 2.86 4.56 -11.80
N GLU A 52 2.23 5.28 -10.88
CA GLU A 52 1.19 6.27 -11.20
C GLU A 52 1.75 7.45 -12.01
N ALA A 53 2.87 8.04 -11.58
CA ALA A 53 3.51 9.12 -12.31
C ALA A 53 3.93 8.71 -13.73
N ASP A 54 4.49 7.51 -13.90
CA ASP A 54 4.87 6.97 -15.21
C ASP A 54 3.63 6.77 -16.12
N ALA A 55 2.51 6.30 -15.55
CA ALA A 55 1.26 6.13 -16.28
C ALA A 55 0.61 7.47 -16.65
N GLU A 56 0.72 8.47 -15.76
CA GLU A 56 0.25 9.83 -16.00
C GLU A 56 1.05 10.48 -17.13
N GLU A 57 2.38 10.35 -17.14
CA GLU A 57 3.22 10.82 -18.24
C GLU A 57 2.83 10.18 -19.57
N LYS A 58 2.65 8.85 -19.60
CA LYS A 58 2.25 8.12 -20.82
C LYS A 58 0.88 8.56 -21.32
N TYR A 59 -0.10 8.71 -20.44
CA TYR A 59 -1.42 9.21 -20.81
C TYR A 59 -1.36 10.63 -21.39
N HIS A 60 -0.61 11.54 -20.76
CA HIS A 60 -0.42 12.89 -21.28
C HIS A 60 0.32 12.91 -22.62
N ARG A 61 1.35 12.07 -22.80
CA ARG A 61 2.07 11.94 -24.07
C ARG A 61 1.18 11.33 -25.17
N ALA A 62 0.32 10.38 -24.83
CA ALA A 62 -0.64 9.81 -25.78
C ALA A 62 -1.72 10.83 -26.20
N LYS A 63 -2.11 11.73 -25.29
CA LYS A 63 -3.03 12.83 -25.56
C LYS A 63 -2.40 13.97 -26.36
N ALA A 64 -1.07 14.09 -26.35
CA ALA A 64 -0.38 15.18 -27.02
C ALA A 64 -0.57 15.11 -28.55
N PRO A 65 -1.12 16.16 -29.20
CA PRO A 65 -1.44 16.15 -30.63
C PRO A 65 -0.20 16.06 -31.55
N TYR A 66 1.00 16.31 -31.02
CA TYR A 66 2.29 16.32 -31.73
C TYR A 66 3.24 15.23 -31.22
N ASN A 67 2.73 14.04 -30.94
CA ASN A 67 3.58 12.90 -30.65
C ASN A 67 4.41 12.54 -31.90
N ASP A 68 5.72 12.31 -31.76
CA ASP A 68 6.62 11.95 -32.87
C ASP A 68 6.18 10.69 -33.63
N ASN A 69 5.39 9.83 -32.99
CA ASN A 69 4.84 8.62 -33.61
C ASN A 69 3.48 8.84 -34.30
N ALA A 70 2.92 10.05 -34.25
CA ALA A 70 1.64 10.34 -34.86
C ALA A 70 1.77 10.32 -36.40
N PRO A 71 0.82 9.69 -37.12
CA PRO A 71 0.81 9.71 -38.58
C PRO A 71 0.86 11.13 -39.14
N GLU A 72 1.71 11.36 -40.15
CA GLU A 72 1.79 12.67 -40.81
C GLU A 72 0.52 12.92 -41.63
N VAL A 73 -0.08 14.12 -41.48
CA VAL A 73 -1.31 14.48 -42.21
C VAL A 73 -0.94 15.20 -43.49
N GLY A 74 -1.53 14.76 -44.61
CA GLY A 74 -1.36 15.42 -45.90
C GLY A 74 -1.84 14.58 -47.06
N THR A 75 -1.44 14.95 -48.27
CA THR A 75 -1.94 14.39 -49.54
C THR A 75 -0.89 13.58 -50.31
N ARG A 76 0.33 13.46 -49.78
CA ARG A 76 1.42 12.72 -50.43
C ARG A 76 1.34 11.22 -50.10
N ALA A 77 1.98 10.40 -50.92
CA ALA A 77 2.12 8.97 -50.64
C ALA A 77 2.77 8.75 -49.26
N GLY A 78 2.11 7.98 -48.40
CA GLY A 78 2.53 7.74 -47.02
C GLY A 78 1.91 8.67 -45.97
N GLN A 79 1.22 9.73 -46.37
CA GLN A 79 0.48 10.62 -45.44
C GLN A 79 -0.97 10.15 -45.28
N VAL A 80 -1.58 10.45 -44.12
CA VAL A 80 -2.96 10.07 -43.81
C VAL A 80 -3.90 11.27 -43.79
N SER A 81 -5.20 11.03 -43.91
CA SER A 81 -6.20 12.07 -43.69
C SER A 81 -6.25 12.47 -42.22
N GLN A 82 -6.69 13.72 -41.94
CA GLN A 82 -6.91 14.19 -40.57
C GLN A 82 -7.81 13.22 -39.78
N LYS A 83 -8.88 12.72 -40.40
CA LYS A 83 -9.81 11.75 -39.80
C LYS A 83 -9.13 10.43 -39.40
N ALA A 84 -8.20 9.93 -40.22
CA ALA A 84 -7.45 8.71 -39.91
C ALA A 84 -6.46 8.93 -38.74
N ARG A 85 -5.85 10.12 -38.64
CA ARG A 85 -5.03 10.50 -37.49
C ARG A 85 -5.86 10.65 -36.21
N ASP A 86 -7.04 11.25 -36.30
CA ASP A 86 -7.94 11.39 -35.15
C ASP A 86 -8.41 10.02 -34.63
N ALA A 87 -8.72 9.08 -35.54
CA ALA A 87 -9.05 7.69 -35.19
C ALA A 87 -7.86 6.97 -34.52
N TRP A 88 -6.63 7.22 -34.98
CA TRP A 88 -5.42 6.66 -34.37
C TRP A 88 -5.20 7.14 -32.94
N PHE A 89 -5.47 8.42 -32.65
CA PHE A 89 -5.44 8.93 -31.27
C PHE A 89 -6.56 8.35 -30.41
N ALA A 90 -7.77 8.20 -30.98
CA ALA A 90 -8.93 7.67 -30.28
C ALA A 90 -8.77 6.20 -29.85
N ASP A 91 -7.95 5.42 -30.56
CA ASP A 91 -7.71 4.00 -30.24
C ASP A 91 -6.70 3.80 -29.09
N ARG A 92 -5.71 4.69 -28.97
CA ARG A 92 -4.67 4.63 -27.92
C ARG A 92 -5.06 5.26 -26.59
N LEU A 93 -5.86 6.33 -26.63
CA LEU A 93 -6.27 7.08 -25.44
C LEU A 93 -6.95 6.21 -24.36
N PRO A 94 -7.86 5.26 -24.72
CA PRO A 94 -8.54 4.41 -23.75
C PRO A 94 -7.59 3.52 -22.95
N ASP A 95 -6.60 2.91 -23.61
CA ASP A 95 -5.67 1.98 -22.94
C ASP A 95 -4.77 2.68 -21.93
N GLU A 96 -4.18 3.81 -22.32
CA GLU A 96 -3.33 4.60 -21.41
C GLU A 96 -4.15 5.22 -20.27
N PHE A 97 -5.40 5.61 -20.54
CA PHE A 97 -6.32 6.08 -19.50
C PHE A 97 -6.66 4.96 -18.50
N LEU A 98 -6.94 3.74 -18.98
CA LEU A 98 -7.19 2.57 -18.13
C LEU A 98 -5.94 2.18 -17.34
N ALA A 99 -4.75 2.29 -17.93
CA ALA A 99 -3.48 2.06 -17.25
C ALA A 99 -3.28 3.05 -16.10
N LEU A 100 -3.51 4.35 -16.33
CA LEU A 100 -3.49 5.38 -15.29
C LEU A 100 -4.51 5.07 -14.18
N ARG A 101 -5.75 4.72 -14.55
CA ARG A 101 -6.81 4.39 -13.59
C ARG A 101 -6.45 3.22 -12.68
N ARG A 102 -5.81 2.18 -13.23
CA ARG A 102 -5.29 1.02 -12.48
C ARG A 102 -4.13 1.43 -11.57
N ALA A 103 -3.20 2.26 -12.05
CA ALA A 103 -2.08 2.74 -11.25
C ALA A 103 -2.53 3.60 -10.06
N THR A 104 -3.50 4.49 -10.26
CA THR A 104 -4.12 5.28 -9.17
C THR A 104 -4.79 4.37 -8.13
N ALA A 105 -5.53 3.35 -8.57
CA ALA A 105 -6.16 2.40 -7.65
C ALA A 105 -5.10 1.61 -6.85
N ALA A 106 -4.01 1.20 -7.48
CA ALA A 106 -2.89 0.54 -6.81
C ALA A 106 -2.19 1.44 -5.79
N ARG A 107 -1.96 2.73 -6.10
CA ARG A 107 -1.43 3.69 -5.12
C ARG A 107 -2.37 3.84 -3.94
N GLN A 108 -3.68 3.96 -4.19
CA GLN A 108 -4.65 4.13 -3.12
C GLN A 108 -4.67 2.90 -2.20
N ALA A 109 -4.72 1.69 -2.77
CA ALA A 109 -4.65 0.45 -1.99
C ALA A 109 -3.35 0.35 -1.16
N ALA A 110 -2.21 0.74 -1.73
CA ALA A 110 -0.94 0.77 -1.00
C ALA A 110 -0.94 1.80 0.14
N TRP A 111 -1.59 2.96 -0.05
CA TRP A 111 -1.76 3.96 1.00
C TRP A 111 -2.65 3.44 2.13
N ASP A 112 -3.81 2.88 1.80
CA ASP A 112 -4.76 2.34 2.76
C ASP A 112 -4.13 1.22 3.60
N PHE A 113 -3.30 0.38 2.98
CA PHE A 113 -2.55 -0.65 3.70
C PHE A 113 -1.52 -0.07 4.68
N VAL A 114 -0.76 0.96 4.28
CA VAL A 114 0.15 1.66 5.19
C VAL A 114 -0.61 2.27 6.37
N ASP A 115 -1.77 2.87 6.10
CA ASP A 115 -2.58 3.50 7.14
C ASP A 115 -3.14 2.47 8.12
N ALA A 116 -3.67 1.35 7.62
CA ALA A 116 -4.12 0.24 8.45
C ALA A 116 -3.02 -0.28 9.39
N LEU A 117 -1.77 -0.41 8.91
CA LEU A 117 -0.64 -0.82 9.74
C LEU A 117 -0.28 0.22 10.82
N LYS A 118 -0.38 1.52 10.51
CA LYS A 118 -0.16 2.58 11.51
C LYS A 118 -1.23 2.53 12.60
N VAL A 119 -2.49 2.35 12.23
CA VAL A 119 -3.60 2.20 13.19
C VAL A 119 -3.37 0.98 14.08
N GLN A 120 -3.00 -0.17 13.50
CA GLN A 120 -2.66 -1.37 14.29
C GLN A 120 -1.50 -1.13 15.26
N SER A 121 -0.45 -0.43 14.82
CA SER A 121 0.69 -0.08 15.68
C SER A 121 0.29 0.85 16.83
N MET A 122 -0.59 1.81 16.58
CA MET A 122 -1.09 2.73 17.61
C MET A 122 -1.93 1.97 18.64
N LEU A 123 -2.86 1.12 18.19
CA LEU A 123 -3.70 0.31 19.06
C LEU A 123 -2.86 -0.63 19.94
N MET A 124 -1.88 -1.32 19.34
CA MET A 124 -1.00 -2.21 20.08
C MET A 124 -0.13 -1.46 21.10
N GLY A 125 0.36 -0.26 20.74
CA GLY A 125 1.07 0.61 21.68
C GLY A 125 0.21 1.06 22.86
N GLY A 126 -1.09 1.29 22.62
CA GLY A 126 -2.07 1.56 23.68
C GLY A 126 -2.27 0.37 24.61
N LEU A 127 -2.46 -0.83 24.04
CA LEU A 127 -2.59 -2.08 24.80
C LEU A 127 -1.37 -2.37 25.67
N ASN A 128 -0.15 -2.15 25.14
CA ASN A 128 1.09 -2.34 25.89
C ASN A 128 1.14 -1.47 27.16
N LYS A 129 0.78 -0.19 27.02
CA LYS A 129 0.76 0.76 28.14
C LYS A 129 -0.22 0.31 29.22
N THR A 130 -1.40 -0.14 28.83
CA THR A 130 -2.41 -0.66 29.76
C THR A 130 -1.93 -1.92 30.47
N ALA A 131 -1.34 -2.87 29.74
CA ALA A 131 -0.79 -4.10 30.29
C ALA A 131 0.31 -3.83 31.33
N LEU A 132 1.26 -2.94 31.01
CA LEU A 132 2.32 -2.51 31.93
C LEU A 132 1.77 -1.86 33.21
N VAL A 133 0.73 -1.04 33.10
CA VAL A 133 0.07 -0.42 34.27
C VAL A 133 -0.57 -1.48 35.16
N ILE A 134 -1.29 -2.45 34.58
CA ILE A 134 -1.91 -3.56 35.32
C ILE A 134 -0.84 -4.40 36.03
N GLU A 135 0.24 -4.74 35.34
CA GLU A 135 1.36 -5.49 35.91
C GLU A 135 2.00 -4.73 37.09
N THR A 136 2.19 -3.42 36.95
CA THR A 136 2.76 -2.57 38.02
C THR A 136 1.84 -2.50 39.25
N ILE A 137 0.52 -2.45 39.04
CA ILE A 137 -0.47 -2.41 40.14
C ILE A 137 -0.54 -3.78 40.84
N THR A 138 -0.59 -4.87 40.08
CA THR A 138 -0.69 -6.24 40.62
C THR A 138 0.57 -6.66 41.37
N THR A 139 1.76 -6.31 40.86
CA THR A 139 3.03 -6.57 41.56
C THR A 139 3.22 -5.74 42.83
N ARG A 140 2.67 -4.52 42.91
CA ARG A 140 2.65 -3.73 44.17
C ARG A 140 1.57 -4.16 45.17
N GLY A 141 0.44 -4.69 44.70
CA GLY A 141 -0.68 -5.10 45.55
C GLY A 141 -0.53 -6.46 46.24
N GLY A 142 0.34 -7.34 45.72
CA GLY A 142 0.61 -8.67 46.30
C GLY A 142 1.72 -8.72 47.35
N GLY A 143 2.29 -7.58 47.72
CA GLY A 143 3.35 -7.44 48.72
C GLY A 143 2.87 -6.79 50.01
N ALA A 144 1.82 -7.33 50.62
CA ALA A 144 1.36 -7.00 51.97
C ALA A 144 0.95 -8.28 52.70
#